data_AF-A0A838FNA0-F1
#
_entry.id   AF-A0A838FNA0-F1
#
_cell.length_a   1.000
_cell.length_b   1.000
_cell.length_c   1.000
_cell.angle_alpha   90.00
_cell.angle_beta   90.00
_cell.angle_gamma   90.00
#
_symmetry.space_group_name_H-M   'P 1'
#
loop_
_entity.id
_entity.type
_entity.pdbx_description
1 polymer ?
#
loop_
_entity_poly.entity_id
_entity_poly.type
_entity_poly.pdbx_seq_one_letter_code
_entity_poly.pdbx_strand_id
1 'polypeptide(L)'
;NTLASVGSAAVASGAGFVSSSQIGSDAREYAVNLSGIANAQRVTVTLSNVTDSLQHNSASVPITLGFLLGDTNGNGSVTASDIGQVKGQSGQPVTATNFRTDVTANGGSITASDIGLVKSASGTQLPP
;
A
#
# COMPACT_ATOMS: atom_id res chain seq x y z
N ASN A 1 -5.52 -10.96 21.26
CA ASN A 1 -5.52 -9.89 22.30
C ASN A 1 -5.64 -8.56 21.59
N THR A 2 -6.24 -7.55 22.23
CA THR A 2 -6.28 -6.19 21.69
C THR A 2 -4.96 -5.49 22.00
N LEU A 3 -4.58 -4.52 21.17
CA LEU A 3 -3.47 -3.62 21.43
C LEU A 3 -3.83 -2.72 22.61
N ALA A 4 -2.92 -2.62 23.58
CA ALA A 4 -3.01 -1.70 24.70
C ALA A 4 -2.19 -0.43 24.43
N SER A 5 -1.00 -0.57 23.83
CA SER A 5 -0.16 0.56 23.43
C SER A 5 0.82 0.19 22.32
N VAL A 6 1.27 1.20 21.59
CA VAL A 6 2.39 1.12 20.64
C VAL A 6 3.26 2.34 20.89
N GLY A 7 4.55 2.15 21.11
CA GLY A 7 5.47 3.24 21.43
C GLY A 7 5.69 4.19 20.25
N SER A 8 5.98 3.65 19.07
CA SER A 8 6.16 4.45 17.85
C SER A 8 5.98 3.61 16.59
N ALA A 9 5.71 4.29 15.47
CA ALA A 9 5.80 3.74 14.13
C ALA A 9 6.74 4.63 13.30
N ALA A 10 7.71 4.01 12.61
CA ALA A 10 8.66 4.74 11.79
C ALA A 10 8.99 3.98 10.50
N VAL A 11 9.32 4.71 9.44
CA VAL A 11 9.94 4.13 8.23
C VAL A 11 11.40 3.84 8.56
N ALA A 12 11.77 2.56 8.60
CA ALA A 12 13.12 2.08 8.88
C ALA A 12 13.96 1.89 7.61
N SER A 13 13.32 1.70 6.46
CA SER A 13 13.96 1.55 5.16
C SER A 13 13.01 1.96 4.03
N GLY A 14 13.56 2.44 2.92
CA GLY A 14 12.82 3.01 1.79
C GLY A 14 12.54 4.51 1.94
N ALA A 15 12.03 5.12 0.88
CA ALA A 15 11.64 6.52 0.85
C ALA A 15 10.18 6.69 1.28
N GLY A 16 9.96 7.47 2.35
CA GLY A 16 8.65 7.72 2.88
C GLY A 16 8.66 8.27 4.31
N PHE A 17 7.50 8.74 4.76
CA PHE A 17 7.31 9.26 6.11
C PHE A 17 6.03 8.73 6.73
N VAL A 18 6.06 8.44 8.03
CA VAL A 18 4.84 8.23 8.82
C VAL A 18 4.23 9.60 9.10
N SER A 19 3.05 9.85 8.54
CA SER A 19 2.28 11.09 8.74
C SER A 19 1.44 11.05 10.01
N SER A 20 0.91 9.87 10.36
CA SER A 20 0.25 9.62 11.63
C SER A 20 0.18 8.12 11.90
N SER A 21 0.04 7.72 13.16
CA SER A 21 -0.14 6.33 13.55
C SER A 21 -1.01 6.22 14.80
N GLN A 22 -1.93 5.24 14.83
CA GLN A 22 -2.86 5.05 15.94
C GLN A 22 -3.40 3.62 16.00
N ILE A 23 -3.87 3.21 17.17
CA ILE A 23 -4.73 2.02 17.28
C ILE A 23 -6.04 2.34 16.57
N GLY A 24 -6.50 1.41 15.72
CA GLY A 24 -7.70 1.59 14.91
C GLY A 24 -9.00 1.55 15.74
N SER A 25 -10.13 1.69 15.05
CA SER A 25 -11.46 1.52 15.67
C SER A 25 -11.67 0.08 16.18
N ASP A 26 -11.10 -0.91 15.48
CA ASP A 26 -10.83 -2.21 16.08
C ASP A 26 -9.48 -2.14 16.80
N ALA A 27 -9.50 -2.39 18.11
CA ALA A 27 -8.29 -2.38 18.93
C ALA A 27 -7.30 -3.52 18.58
N ARG A 28 -7.63 -4.40 17.63
CA ARG A 28 -6.72 -5.40 17.05
C ARG A 28 -5.95 -4.87 15.85
N GLU A 29 -6.29 -3.69 15.36
CA GLU A 29 -5.67 -3.07 14.20
C GLU A 29 -4.81 -1.88 14.61
N TYR A 30 -3.72 -1.68 13.88
CA TYR A 30 -2.87 -0.50 14.01
C TYR A 30 -2.77 0.19 12.66
N ALA A 31 -3.30 1.41 12.58
CA ALA A 31 -3.34 2.21 11.36
C ALA A 31 -2.10 3.10 11.30
N VAL A 32 -1.35 3.00 10.19
CA VAL A 32 -0.20 3.85 9.89
C VAL A 32 -0.45 4.55 8.56
N ASN A 33 -0.53 5.87 8.60
CA ASN A 33 -0.68 6.69 7.40
C ASN A 33 0.71 7.07 6.88
N LEU A 34 1.02 6.63 5.67
CA LEU A 34 2.30 6.92 5.01
C LEU A 34 2.13 8.06 4.01
N SER A 35 3.18 8.84 3.83
CA SER A 35 3.25 9.94 2.86
C SER A 35 4.63 9.99 2.21
N GLY A 36 4.73 10.67 1.05
CA GLY A 36 6.01 10.82 0.35
C GLY A 36 6.63 9.51 -0.15
N ILE A 37 5.80 8.49 -0.40
CA ILE A 37 6.25 7.20 -0.90
C ILE A 37 6.63 7.34 -2.38
N ALA A 38 7.90 7.07 -2.70
CA ALA A 38 8.37 6.94 -4.09
C ALA A 38 7.80 5.68 -4.78
N ASN A 39 7.80 5.68 -6.12
CA ASN A 39 7.42 4.52 -6.93
C ASN A 39 8.55 3.49 -7.01
N ALA A 40 8.19 2.23 -7.29
CA ALA A 40 9.10 1.11 -7.54
C ALA A 40 10.12 0.92 -6.41
N GLN A 41 9.61 0.73 -5.19
CA GLN A 41 10.44 0.51 -4.01
C GLN A 41 9.78 -0.41 -2.98
N ARG A 42 10.59 -0.87 -2.03
CA ARG A 42 10.12 -1.50 -0.81
C ARG A 42 10.35 -0.59 0.38
N VAL A 43 9.32 -0.42 1.19
CA VAL A 43 9.35 0.38 2.42
C VAL A 43 9.15 -0.54 3.60
N THR A 44 10.04 -0.46 4.58
CA THR A 44 9.88 -1.17 5.84
C THR A 44 9.41 -0.19 6.91
N VAL A 45 8.22 -0.43 7.44
CA VAL A 45 7.70 0.26 8.63
C VAL A 45 8.00 -0.62 9.84
N THR A 46 8.52 -0.02 10.90
CA THR A 46 8.75 -0.72 12.17
C THR A 46 7.91 -0.10 13.26
N LEU A 47 7.12 -0.95 13.94
CA LEU A 47 6.47 -0.61 15.18
C LEU A 47 7.40 -0.96 16.35
N SER A 48 7.49 -0.08 17.34
CA SER A 48 8.31 -0.30 18.53
C SER A 48 7.45 -0.34 19.79
N ASN A 49 7.83 -1.21 20.72
CA ASN A 49 7.16 -1.36 22.02
C ASN A 49 5.66 -1.60 21.90
N VAL A 50 5.27 -2.62 21.12
CA VAL A 50 3.87 -3.02 20.95
C VAL A 50 3.46 -3.86 22.15
N THR A 51 2.44 -3.41 22.89
CA THR A 51 1.96 -4.09 24.11
C THR A 51 0.50 -4.48 23.94
N ASP A 52 0.14 -5.70 24.32
CA ASP A 52 -1.24 -6.20 24.28
C ASP A 52 -1.98 -6.03 25.62
N SER A 53 -3.29 -6.31 25.62
CA SER A 53 -4.14 -6.23 26.81
C SER A 53 -3.79 -7.22 27.92
N LEU A 54 -2.95 -8.22 27.65
CA LEU A 54 -2.44 -9.19 28.63
C LEU A 54 -1.01 -8.84 29.09
N GLN A 55 -0.50 -7.65 28.74
CA GLN A 55 0.84 -7.17 29.07
C GLN A 55 1.98 -7.95 28.39
N HIS A 56 1.71 -8.68 27.31
CA HIS A 56 2.78 -9.16 26.45
C HIS A 56 3.33 -8.00 25.62
N ASN A 57 4.65 -7.96 25.48
CA ASN A 57 5.35 -6.91 24.77
C ASN A 57 6.18 -7.48 23.60
N SER A 58 6.10 -6.81 22.46
CA SER A 58 6.99 -6.98 21.32
C SER A 58 7.83 -5.72 21.14
N ALA A 59 9.14 -5.82 21.36
CA ALA A 59 10.05 -4.68 21.30
C ALA A 59 10.11 -4.05 19.90
N SER A 60 10.06 -4.89 18.85
CA SER A 60 10.14 -4.46 17.46
C SER A 60 9.31 -5.38 16.55
N VAL A 61 8.51 -4.77 15.68
CA VAL A 61 7.67 -5.46 14.69
C VAL A 61 7.90 -4.81 13.31
N PRO A 62 8.79 -5.35 12.47
CA PRO A 62 9.03 -4.84 11.12
C PRO A 62 8.02 -5.40 10.11
N ILE A 63 7.55 -4.53 9.22
CA ILE A 63 6.60 -4.86 8.14
C ILE A 63 7.15 -4.23 6.85
N THR A 64 7.35 -5.05 5.82
CA THR A 64 7.85 -4.58 4.51
C THR A 64 6.72 -4.59 3.49
N LEU A 65 6.54 -3.47 2.80
CA LEU A 65 5.52 -3.25 1.78
C LEU A 65 6.19 -2.89 0.45
N GLY A 66 5.70 -3.45 -0.64
CA GLY A 66 6.09 -3.07 -1.99
C GLY A 66 5.14 -1.99 -2.55
N PHE A 67 5.71 -0.90 -3.05
CA PHE A 67 4.96 0.16 -3.73
C PHE A 67 5.36 0.21 -5.20
N LEU A 68 4.41 -0.14 -6.07
CA LEU A 68 4.60 -0.18 -7.51
C LEU A 68 3.34 0.32 -8.22
N LEU A 69 3.41 1.53 -8.76
CA LEU A 69 2.36 2.15 -9.54
C LEU A 69 2.16 1.40 -10.85
N GLY A 70 0.93 0.97 -11.11
CA GLY A 70 0.55 0.25 -12.32
C GLY A 70 0.60 -1.28 -12.21
N ASP A 71 1.07 -1.84 -11.09
CA ASP A 71 0.98 -3.28 -10.83
C ASP A 71 -0.41 -3.65 -10.27
N THR A 72 -1.33 -3.86 -11.20
CA THR A 72 -2.75 -4.09 -10.91
C THR A 72 -3.05 -5.53 -10.49
N ASN A 73 -2.16 -6.47 -10.81
CA ASN A 73 -2.28 -7.87 -10.41
C ASN A 73 -1.45 -8.22 -9.15
N GLY A 74 -0.45 -7.42 -8.79
CA GLY A 74 0.33 -7.56 -7.55
C GLY A 74 1.48 -8.55 -7.65
N ASN A 75 2.02 -8.80 -8.85
CA ASN A 75 3.14 -9.72 -9.03
C ASN A 75 4.51 -9.05 -8.91
N GLY A 76 4.57 -7.73 -8.65
CA GLY A 76 5.80 -6.96 -8.50
C GLY A 76 6.39 -6.44 -9.81
N SER A 77 5.67 -6.55 -10.93
CA SER A 77 6.13 -6.13 -12.26
C SER A 77 5.01 -5.56 -13.12
N VAL A 78 5.19 -4.37 -13.68
CA VAL A 78 4.18 -3.76 -14.56
C VAL A 78 4.34 -4.25 -15.99
N THR A 79 3.37 -5.03 -16.47
CA THR A 79 3.46 -5.71 -17.77
C THR A 79 2.25 -5.42 -18.67
N ALA A 80 2.23 -6.04 -19.86
CA ALA A 80 1.07 -6.01 -20.74
C ALA A 80 -0.20 -6.61 -20.09
N SER A 81 -0.05 -7.52 -19.12
CA SER A 81 -1.16 -8.11 -18.37
C SER A 81 -1.90 -7.05 -17.55
N ASP A 82 -1.17 -6.14 -16.89
CA ASP A 82 -1.75 -5.03 -16.13
C ASP A 82 -2.50 -4.06 -17.04
N ILE A 83 -1.90 -3.72 -18.19
CA ILE A 83 -2.55 -2.89 -19.20
C ILE A 83 -3.85 -3.55 -19.68
N GLY A 84 -3.83 -4.86 -19.91
CA GLY A 84 -5.00 -5.64 -20.30
C GLY A 84 -6.10 -5.63 -19.22
N GLN A 85 -5.71 -5.78 -17.96
CA GLN A 85 -6.61 -5.75 -16.81
C GLN A 85 -7.33 -4.40 -16.68
N VAL A 86 -6.59 -3.28 -16.74
CA VAL A 86 -7.21 -1.94 -16.69
C VAL A 86 -8.11 -1.68 -17.90
N LYS A 87 -7.67 -2.09 -19.10
CA LYS A 87 -8.51 -2.01 -20.31
C LYS A 87 -9.82 -2.76 -20.17
N GLY A 88 -9.79 -3.96 -19.59
CA GLY A 88 -10.99 -4.78 -19.35
C GLY A 88 -11.98 -4.14 -18.38
N GLN A 89 -11.52 -3.22 -17.53
CA GLN A 89 -12.36 -2.47 -16.59
C GLN A 89 -12.76 -1.08 -17.09
N SER A 90 -12.25 -0.62 -18.23
CA SER A 90 -12.51 0.73 -18.74
C SER A 90 -14.02 0.99 -18.91
N GLY A 91 -14.48 2.13 -18.40
CA GLY A 91 -15.88 2.54 -18.38
C GLY A 91 -16.69 1.95 -17.22
N GLN A 92 -16.12 1.04 -16.42
CA GLN A 92 -16.78 0.51 -15.24
C GLN A 92 -16.59 1.44 -14.04
N PRO A 93 -17.59 1.53 -13.13
CA PRO A 93 -17.42 2.22 -11.86
C PRO A 93 -16.38 1.52 -10.99
N VAL A 94 -15.76 2.29 -10.11
CA VAL A 94 -14.84 1.76 -9.09
C VAL A 94 -15.63 1.00 -8.02
N THR A 95 -15.16 -0.21 -7.71
CA THR A 95 -15.71 -1.13 -6.73
C THR A 95 -14.58 -1.79 -5.92
N ALA A 96 -14.93 -2.49 -4.85
CA ALA A 96 -13.96 -3.22 -4.03
C ALA A 96 -13.21 -4.34 -4.78
N THR A 97 -13.65 -4.77 -5.97
CA THR A 97 -12.97 -5.82 -6.74
C THR A 97 -12.07 -5.26 -7.86
N ASN A 98 -12.27 -4.01 -8.27
CA ASN A 98 -11.52 -3.40 -9.37
C ASN A 98 -10.77 -2.11 -8.98
N PHE A 99 -10.83 -1.66 -7.72
CA PHE A 99 -10.14 -0.44 -7.26
C PHE A 99 -8.64 -0.42 -7.58
N ARG A 100 -7.98 -1.58 -7.66
CA ARG A 100 -6.57 -1.69 -8.09
C ARG A 100 -6.32 -1.21 -9.52
N THR A 101 -7.37 -1.14 -10.34
CA THR A 101 -7.30 -0.65 -11.72
C THR A 101 -7.57 0.86 -11.85
N ASP A 102 -8.05 1.52 -10.78
CA ASP A 102 -8.18 2.99 -10.70
C ASP A 102 -6.85 3.60 -10.25
N VAL A 103 -5.84 3.52 -11.13
CA VAL A 103 -4.47 3.94 -10.78
C VAL A 103 -4.31 5.46 -10.70
N THR A 104 -5.24 6.22 -11.27
CA THR A 104 -5.31 7.68 -11.08
C THR A 104 -5.97 8.07 -9.77
N ALA A 105 -6.58 7.11 -9.07
CA ALA A 105 -7.31 7.30 -7.81
C ALA A 105 -8.37 8.41 -7.92
N ASN A 106 -9.06 8.47 -9.06
CA ASN A 106 -10.08 9.49 -9.30
C ASN A 106 -11.40 9.18 -8.59
N GLY A 107 -11.58 7.93 -8.12
CA GLY A 107 -12.71 7.50 -7.29
C GLY A 107 -14.05 7.40 -8.02
N GLY A 108 -14.06 7.57 -9.34
CA GLY A 108 -15.27 7.53 -10.16
C GLY A 108 -15.35 6.26 -10.99
N SER A 109 -14.64 6.25 -12.11
CA SER A 109 -14.67 5.15 -13.08
C SER A 109 -13.27 4.90 -13.61
N ILE A 110 -13.04 3.68 -14.07
CA ILE A 110 -11.80 3.34 -14.76
C ILE A 110 -11.84 3.95 -16.16
N THR A 111 -10.80 4.68 -16.54
CA THR A 111 -10.78 5.47 -17.78
C THR A 111 -9.54 5.19 -18.63
N ALA A 112 -9.49 5.83 -19.80
CA ALA A 112 -8.29 5.85 -20.63
C ALA A 112 -7.07 6.48 -19.94
N SER A 113 -7.28 7.35 -18.95
CA SER A 113 -6.20 7.94 -18.16
C SER A 113 -5.49 6.88 -17.31
N ASP A 114 -6.26 5.96 -16.71
CA ASP A 114 -5.72 4.83 -15.95
C ASP A 114 -4.89 3.92 -16.86
N ILE A 115 -5.41 3.60 -18.04
CA ILE A 115 -4.69 2.83 -19.06
C ILE A 115 -3.39 3.53 -19.46
N GLY A 116 -3.43 4.85 -19.67
CA GLY A 116 -2.28 5.67 -20.03
C GLY A 116 -1.19 5.64 -18.96
N LEU A 117 -1.60 5.73 -17.69
CA LEU A 117 -0.68 5.69 -16.55
C LEU A 117 0.01 4.32 -16.44
N VAL A 118 -0.75 3.21 -16.54
CA VAL A 118 -0.15 1.86 -16.50
C VAL A 118 0.78 1.62 -17.69
N LYS A 119 0.43 2.10 -18.89
CA LYS A 119 1.33 2.05 -20.05
C LYS A 119 2.64 2.78 -19.81
N SER A 120 2.59 3.97 -19.20
CA SER A 120 3.78 4.76 -18.90
C SER A 120 4.70 4.11 -17.85
N ALA A 121 4.13 3.26 -16.99
CA ALA A 121 4.85 2.51 -15.98
C ALA A 121 5.31 1.12 -16.46
N SER A 122 4.99 0.70 -17.68
CA SER A 122 5.34 -0.63 -18.19
C SER A 122 6.86 -0.87 -18.18
N GLY A 123 7.28 -2.02 -17.67
CA GLY A 123 8.68 -2.38 -17.48
C GLY A 123 9.26 -1.96 -16.13
N THR A 124 8.54 -1.17 -15.33
CA THR A 124 8.92 -0.93 -13.93
C THR A 124 8.65 -2.17 -13.07
N GLN A 125 9.50 -2.39 -12.07
CA GLN A 125 9.47 -3.58 -11.21
C GLN A 125 9.85 -3.18 -9.79
N LEU A 126 9.39 -3.96 -8.82
CA LEU A 126 9.88 -3.83 -7.45
C LEU A 126 11.36 -4.26 -7.38
N PRO A 127 12.21 -3.52 -6.66
CA PRO A 127 13.58 -3.94 -6.40
C PRO A 127 13.61 -5.24 -5.58
N PRO A 128 14.68 -6.04 -5.69
CA PRO A 128 14.83 -7.32 -4.99
C PRO A 128 14.83 -7.22 -3.46
#